data_AF-A0A1U9LIK3-F1
#
_entry.id   AF-A0A1U9LIK3-F1
#
_cell.length_a   1.000
_cell.length_b   1.000
_cell.length_c   1.000
_cell.angle_alpha   90.00
_cell.angle_beta   90.00
_cell.angle_gamma   90.00
#
_symmetry.space_group_name_H-M   'P 1'
#
loop_
_entity.id
_entity.type
_entity.pdbx_description
1 polymer ?
#
loop_
_entity_poly.entity_id
_entity_poly.type
_entity_poly.pdbx_seq_one_letter_code
_entity_poly.pdbx_strand_id
1 'polypeptide(L)'
;MCCGRENAVKFKSVEALRAAYPDAFKKDGSVDLTNKREIEELPDNWHVTGTLSLRQCTGLTSFPSGLKVDGALDMRRCKNIPEVADDLSVGQSMVLTVNSKVRDLPKHLTVGGSLFLSDLPNLRKVPQGLKVGRDVDIAYCDALVAVDMALDIPGNLSIKKCRSLECVEAEINIGDTLRLIDLPSLKEAAPRARIRGDMIIEECPALAGLDPILYFTEIGGEIRVDDAKVWPVPEPSAPSP
;
A
#
# COMPACT_ATOMS: atom_id res chain seq x y z
N MET A 1 32.39 16.03 10.27
CA MET A 1 32.11 14.75 10.97
C MET A 1 32.23 13.63 9.97
N CYS A 2 33.15 12.71 10.25
CA CYS A 2 33.66 11.72 9.30
C CYS A 2 32.56 10.77 8.82
N CYS A 3 32.35 10.75 7.50
CA CYS A 3 31.56 9.75 6.81
C CYS A 3 32.40 8.46 6.80
N GLY A 4 32.31 7.67 7.86
CA GLY A 4 32.82 6.31 7.86
C GLY A 4 32.00 5.52 6.85
N ARG A 5 32.63 4.99 5.80
CA ARG A 5 32.03 3.90 5.03
C ARG A 5 31.87 2.75 6.02
N GLU A 6 30.67 2.58 6.57
CA GLU A 6 30.30 1.30 7.15
C GLU A 6 30.46 0.27 6.03
N ASN A 7 31.32 -0.72 6.24
CA ASN A 7 31.54 -1.76 5.25
C ASN A 7 30.19 -2.43 4.99
N ALA A 8 29.72 -2.32 3.76
CA ALA A 8 28.58 -3.05 3.24
C ALA A 8 28.67 -4.53 3.62
N VAL A 9 27.60 -5.08 4.21
CA VAL A 9 27.52 -6.47 4.64
C VAL A 9 26.39 -7.18 3.90
N LYS A 10 26.69 -8.35 3.36
CA LYS A 10 25.74 -9.21 2.66
C LYS A 10 25.57 -10.49 3.46
N PHE A 11 24.36 -10.75 3.93
CA PHE A 11 24.06 -11.97 4.68
C PHE A 11 23.45 -13.02 3.76
N LYS A 12 24.17 -14.13 3.56
CA LYS A 12 23.69 -15.27 2.75
C LYS A 12 22.99 -16.35 3.56
N SER A 13 23.04 -16.26 4.90
CA SER A 13 22.31 -17.19 5.77
C SER A 13 21.78 -16.47 7.01
N VAL A 14 20.69 -17.01 7.56
CA VAL A 14 20.04 -16.49 8.77
C VAL A 14 20.95 -16.68 9.98
N GLU A 15 21.75 -17.74 10.00
CA GLU A 15 22.73 -18.02 11.06
C GLU A 15 23.80 -16.94 11.12
N ALA A 16 24.33 -16.52 9.97
CA ALA A 16 25.31 -15.43 9.90
C ALA A 16 24.70 -14.10 10.35
N LEU A 17 23.46 -13.81 9.89
CA LEU A 17 22.74 -12.61 10.30
C LEU A 17 22.48 -12.58 11.81
N ARG A 18 22.07 -13.73 12.38
CA ARG A 18 21.83 -13.88 13.82
C ARG A 18 23.11 -13.81 14.65
N ALA A 19 24.22 -14.34 14.14
CA ALA A 19 25.51 -14.23 14.81
C ALA A 19 26.01 -12.77 14.85
N ALA A 20 25.78 -12.00 13.78
CA ALA A 20 26.16 -10.59 13.72
C ALA A 20 25.25 -9.68 14.57
N TYR A 21 23.94 -9.98 14.63
CA TYR A 21 22.96 -9.18 15.35
C TYR A 21 22.08 -10.04 16.27
N PRO A 22 22.64 -10.65 17.33
CA PRO A 22 21.88 -11.55 18.20
C PRO A 22 20.68 -10.86 18.85
N ASP A 23 20.86 -9.60 19.27
CA ASP A 23 19.81 -8.81 19.94
C ASP A 23 18.66 -8.39 18.99
N ALA A 24 18.85 -8.49 17.68
CA ALA A 24 17.78 -8.21 16.71
C ALA A 24 16.71 -9.30 16.74
N PHE A 25 17.07 -10.56 17.05
CA PHE A 25 16.17 -11.70 17.07
C PHE A 25 15.48 -11.83 18.43
N LYS A 26 14.17 -11.68 18.44
CA LYS A 26 13.34 -11.68 19.64
C LYS A 26 12.79 -13.07 19.94
N LYS A 27 12.42 -13.30 21.20
CA LYS A 27 11.92 -14.60 21.69
C LYS A 27 10.59 -15.02 21.05
N ASP A 28 9.79 -14.06 20.60
CA ASP A 28 8.52 -14.27 19.90
C ASP A 28 8.72 -14.57 18.39
N GLY A 29 9.97 -14.65 17.93
CA GLY A 29 10.30 -14.85 16.51
C GLY A 29 10.30 -13.58 15.67
N SER A 30 10.01 -12.42 16.27
CA SER A 30 10.18 -11.13 15.59
C SER A 30 11.65 -10.79 15.42
N VAL A 31 11.97 -10.04 14.37
CA VAL A 31 13.34 -9.59 14.07
C VAL A 31 13.33 -8.10 13.79
N ASP A 32 14.13 -7.36 14.56
CA ASP A 32 14.26 -5.91 14.44
C ASP A 32 15.65 -5.53 13.93
N LEU A 33 15.73 -5.21 12.64
CA LEU A 33 16.93 -4.71 11.97
C LEU A 33 16.87 -3.19 11.78
N THR A 34 16.06 -2.48 12.56
CA THR A 34 15.94 -1.03 12.46
C THR A 34 17.31 -0.34 12.51
N ASN A 35 17.55 0.59 11.58
CA ASN A 35 18.79 1.35 11.42
C ASN A 35 20.05 0.53 11.10
N LYS A 36 19.94 -0.73 10.66
CA LYS A 36 21.09 -1.47 10.10
C LYS A 36 21.38 -1.01 8.68
N ARG A 37 22.06 0.13 8.57
CA ARG A 37 22.36 0.83 7.30
C ARG A 37 23.49 0.20 6.52
N GLU A 38 24.27 -0.64 7.16
CA GLU A 38 25.39 -1.40 6.62
C GLU A 38 24.93 -2.67 5.88
N ILE A 39 23.71 -3.17 6.13
CA ILE A 39 23.19 -4.37 5.48
C ILE A 39 22.78 -4.04 4.04
N GLU A 40 23.43 -4.68 3.07
CA GLU A 40 23.13 -4.55 1.64
C GLU A 40 22.19 -5.65 1.12
N GLU A 41 22.29 -6.85 1.70
CA GLU A 41 21.53 -8.03 1.28
C GLU A 41 21.15 -8.87 2.49
N LEU A 42 19.91 -9.34 2.49
CA LEU A 42 19.37 -10.28 3.47
C LEU A 42 19.33 -11.71 2.89
N PRO A 43 19.27 -12.75 3.74
CA PRO A 43 19.21 -14.12 3.26
C PRO A 43 17.94 -14.39 2.47
N ASP A 44 18.08 -15.10 1.35
CA ASP A 44 16.95 -15.69 0.61
C ASP A 44 16.27 -16.80 1.42
N ASN A 45 15.02 -17.12 1.07
CA ASN A 45 14.18 -18.15 1.71
C ASN A 45 14.06 -17.97 3.23
N TRP A 46 14.17 -16.73 3.71
CA TRP A 46 14.11 -16.46 5.12
C TRP A 46 12.66 -16.51 5.62
N HIS A 47 12.39 -17.42 6.55
CA HIS A 47 11.13 -17.45 7.28
C HIS A 47 11.27 -16.72 8.62
N VAL A 48 10.54 -15.61 8.76
CA VAL A 48 10.36 -14.86 10.02
C VAL A 48 9.01 -15.24 10.61
N THR A 49 9.00 -15.93 11.75
CA THR A 49 7.76 -16.38 12.40
C THR A 49 7.02 -15.27 13.15
N GLY A 50 7.68 -14.13 13.39
CA GLY A 50 7.09 -12.93 13.98
C GLY A 50 7.07 -11.74 13.02
N THR A 51 7.21 -10.53 13.56
CA THR A 51 7.30 -9.28 12.78
C THR A 51 8.72 -9.04 12.30
N LEU A 52 8.89 -8.60 11.05
CA LEU A 52 10.17 -8.14 10.50
C LEU A 52 10.18 -6.62 10.38
N SER A 53 11.09 -5.95 11.11
CA SER A 53 11.32 -4.51 10.98
C SER A 53 12.62 -4.22 10.24
N LEU A 54 12.50 -3.57 9.08
CA LEU A 54 13.61 -3.12 8.23
C LEU A 54 13.73 -1.58 8.22
N ARG A 55 13.10 -0.90 9.18
CA ARG A 55 13.03 0.56 9.22
C ARG A 55 14.42 1.19 9.08
N GLN A 56 14.56 2.14 8.16
CA GLN A 56 15.81 2.86 7.94
C GLN A 56 17.01 1.97 7.57
N CYS A 57 16.79 0.76 7.05
CA CYS A 57 17.84 -0.04 6.41
C CYS A 57 18.19 0.57 5.05
N THR A 58 18.89 1.71 5.05
CA THR A 58 19.19 2.45 3.83
C THR A 58 20.26 1.80 2.97
N GLY A 59 21.06 0.86 3.50
CA GLY A 59 22.02 0.09 2.71
C GLY A 59 21.39 -1.01 1.87
N LEU A 60 20.16 -1.43 2.19
CA LEU A 60 19.52 -2.57 1.54
C LEU A 60 19.24 -2.23 0.07
N THR A 61 19.91 -2.94 -0.84
CA THR A 61 19.90 -2.68 -2.30
C THR A 61 19.24 -3.81 -3.09
N SER A 62 19.05 -4.96 -2.47
CA SER A 62 18.24 -6.07 -3.01
C SER A 62 17.23 -6.53 -1.97
N PHE A 63 16.10 -7.07 -2.44
CA PHE A 63 15.10 -7.69 -1.59
C PHE A 63 15.25 -9.22 -1.67
N PRO A 64 15.25 -9.96 -0.54
CA PRO A 64 15.42 -11.41 -0.56
C PRO A 64 14.26 -12.10 -1.27
N SER A 65 14.60 -13.09 -2.11
CA SER A 65 13.63 -14.01 -2.70
C SER A 65 13.13 -15.00 -1.65
N GLY A 66 11.89 -15.46 -1.76
CA GLY A 66 11.31 -16.45 -0.85
C GLY A 66 11.11 -15.95 0.58
N LEU A 67 11.11 -14.63 0.81
CA LEU A 67 10.88 -14.06 2.14
C LEU A 67 9.44 -14.34 2.58
N LYS A 68 9.31 -15.04 3.71
CA LYS A 68 8.03 -15.28 4.37
C LYS A 68 8.04 -14.64 5.75
N VAL A 69 7.04 -13.80 6.02
CA VAL A 69 6.85 -13.16 7.33
C VAL A 69 5.47 -13.53 7.84
N ASP A 70 5.37 -14.31 8.93
CA ASP A 70 4.07 -14.70 9.48
C ASP A 70 3.41 -13.52 10.22
N GLY A 71 4.21 -12.59 10.75
CA GLY A 71 3.76 -11.34 11.37
C GLY A 71 3.67 -10.17 10.38
N ALA A 72 3.97 -8.96 10.86
CA ALA A 72 3.96 -7.75 10.04
C ALA A 72 5.32 -7.49 9.38
N LEU A 73 5.32 -6.79 8.24
CA LEU A 73 6.54 -6.34 7.57
C LEU A 73 6.58 -4.80 7.53
N ASP A 74 7.65 -4.22 8.09
CA ASP A 74 7.84 -2.78 8.16
C ASP A 74 9.09 -2.33 7.40
N MET A 75 8.87 -1.73 6.24
CA MET A 75 9.90 -1.28 5.29
C MET A 75 9.89 0.25 5.13
N ARG A 76 9.77 0.98 6.25
CA ARG A 76 9.83 2.45 6.20
C ARG A 76 11.25 2.93 5.97
N ARG A 77 11.43 3.82 4.98
CA ARG A 77 12.71 4.49 4.67
C ARG A 77 13.83 3.53 4.21
N CYS A 78 13.47 2.42 3.57
CA CYS A 78 14.37 1.52 2.82
C CYS A 78 14.63 2.06 1.40
N LYS A 79 15.26 3.23 1.30
CA LYS A 79 15.30 4.06 0.09
C LYS A 79 15.97 3.45 -1.14
N ASN A 80 16.77 2.39 -0.96
CA ASN A 80 17.62 1.82 -1.99
C ASN A 80 17.10 0.53 -2.64
N ILE A 81 15.94 0.03 -2.20
CA ILE A 81 15.30 -1.16 -2.75
C ILE A 81 14.54 -0.77 -4.03
N PRO A 82 14.90 -1.31 -5.21
CA PRO A 82 14.22 -1.00 -6.46
C PRO A 82 12.94 -1.81 -6.68
N GLU A 83 12.91 -3.03 -6.15
CA GLU A 83 11.86 -4.01 -6.37
C GLU A 83 11.64 -4.86 -5.11
N VAL A 84 10.40 -5.30 -4.91
CA VAL A 84 10.02 -6.28 -3.89
C VAL A 84 9.80 -7.61 -4.61
N ALA A 85 10.28 -8.72 -4.04
CA ALA A 85 10.23 -10.02 -4.68
C ALA A 85 8.79 -10.51 -4.92
N ASP A 86 8.56 -11.14 -6.09
CA ASP A 86 7.24 -11.59 -6.56
C ASP A 86 6.55 -12.61 -5.63
N ASP A 87 7.34 -13.33 -4.82
CA ASP A 87 6.93 -14.41 -3.92
C ASP A 87 6.80 -13.99 -2.45
N LEU A 88 6.82 -12.68 -2.17
CA LEU A 88 6.63 -12.16 -0.82
C LEU A 88 5.25 -12.54 -0.24
N SER A 89 5.27 -13.16 0.95
CA SER A 89 4.07 -13.42 1.75
C SER A 89 4.19 -12.77 3.12
N VAL A 90 3.19 -11.95 3.49
CA VAL A 90 3.09 -11.30 4.80
C VAL A 90 1.79 -11.73 5.48
N GLY A 91 1.87 -12.36 6.65
CA GLY A 91 0.71 -12.91 7.35
C GLY A 91 -0.14 -11.86 8.06
N GLN A 92 0.43 -10.70 8.40
CA GLN A 92 -0.27 -9.54 8.97
C GLN A 92 -0.14 -8.32 8.06
N SER A 93 -0.03 -7.11 8.62
CA SER A 93 0.05 -5.87 7.85
C SER A 93 1.44 -5.62 7.26
N MET A 94 1.47 -4.92 6.12
CA MET A 94 2.70 -4.48 5.47
C MET A 94 2.73 -2.95 5.37
N VAL A 95 3.87 -2.35 5.72
CA VAL A 95 4.08 -0.90 5.65
C VAL A 95 5.28 -0.60 4.76
N LEU A 96 5.05 0.12 3.67
CA LEU A 96 6.08 0.56 2.73
C LEU A 96 5.97 2.08 2.55
N THR A 97 6.75 2.84 3.33
CA THR A 97 6.72 4.31 3.23
C THR A 97 8.08 4.97 3.04
N VAL A 98 8.10 6.07 2.28
CA VAL A 98 9.30 6.89 2.01
C VAL A 98 10.40 6.05 1.34
N ASN A 99 10.02 5.34 0.27
CA ASN A 99 10.93 4.51 -0.52
C ASN A 99 11.04 5.05 -1.93
N SER A 100 12.17 5.69 -2.22
CA SER A 100 12.37 6.44 -3.46
C SER A 100 12.60 5.58 -4.70
N LYS A 101 12.97 4.30 -4.55
CA LYS A 101 13.35 3.46 -5.70
C LYS A 101 12.32 2.39 -6.09
N VAL A 102 11.36 2.09 -5.23
CA VAL A 102 10.32 1.10 -5.52
C VAL A 102 9.50 1.58 -6.72
N ARG A 103 9.52 0.79 -7.79
CA ARG A 103 8.80 1.08 -9.05
C ARG A 103 7.55 0.24 -9.22
N ASP A 104 7.62 -1.00 -8.78
CA ASP A 104 6.58 -2.01 -8.94
C ASP A 104 6.44 -2.79 -7.63
N LEU A 105 5.22 -3.26 -7.36
CA LEU A 105 4.94 -4.23 -6.31
C LEU A 105 4.88 -5.64 -6.91
N PRO A 106 5.04 -6.69 -6.10
CA PRO A 106 4.95 -8.09 -6.52
C PRO A 106 3.65 -8.36 -7.26
N LYS A 107 3.70 -9.08 -8.40
CA LYS A 107 2.49 -9.41 -9.16
C LYS A 107 1.46 -10.17 -8.32
N HIS A 108 1.92 -11.00 -7.37
CA HIS A 108 1.06 -11.82 -6.53
C HIS A 108 1.23 -11.51 -5.04
N LEU A 109 1.29 -10.22 -4.70
CA LEU A 109 1.42 -9.78 -3.31
C LEU A 109 0.24 -10.27 -2.45
N THR A 110 0.54 -11.03 -1.40
CA THR A 110 -0.44 -11.45 -0.39
C THR A 110 -0.10 -10.87 0.98
N VAL A 111 -1.02 -10.10 1.53
CA VAL A 111 -0.93 -9.45 2.85
C VAL A 111 -2.15 -9.86 3.67
N GLY A 112 -1.97 -10.66 4.71
CA GLY A 112 -3.08 -11.14 5.55
C GLY A 112 -3.77 -10.04 6.38
N GLY A 113 -3.11 -8.89 6.55
CA GLY A 113 -3.65 -7.70 7.21
C GLY A 113 -3.90 -6.53 6.26
N SER A 114 -3.54 -5.33 6.70
CA SER A 114 -3.72 -4.09 5.93
C SER A 114 -2.40 -3.71 5.22
N LEU A 115 -2.51 -3.08 4.05
CA LEU A 115 -1.38 -2.61 3.25
C LEU A 115 -1.31 -1.08 3.28
N PHE A 116 -0.16 -0.53 3.67
CA PHE A 116 0.08 0.91 3.72
C PHE A 116 1.23 1.29 2.78
N LEU A 117 0.91 2.07 1.75
CA LEU A 117 1.84 2.57 0.75
C LEU A 117 1.87 4.10 0.82
N SER A 118 3.02 4.71 1.12
CA SER A 118 3.12 6.17 1.16
C SER A 118 4.46 6.67 0.64
N ASP A 119 4.47 7.80 -0.07
CA ASP A 119 5.71 8.45 -0.52
C ASP A 119 6.57 7.51 -1.38
N LEU A 120 5.94 6.89 -2.38
CA LEU A 120 6.56 6.03 -3.38
C LEU A 120 6.54 6.75 -4.74
N PRO A 121 7.46 7.70 -4.98
CA PRO A 121 7.38 8.63 -6.12
C PRO A 121 7.60 7.96 -7.48
N ASN A 122 8.05 6.70 -7.50
CA ASN A 122 8.27 5.93 -8.72
C ASN A 122 7.29 4.76 -8.89
N LEU A 123 6.39 4.53 -7.92
CA LEU A 123 5.38 3.47 -8.03
C LEU A 123 4.38 3.87 -9.12
N ARG A 124 4.31 3.08 -10.20
CA ARG A 124 3.46 3.41 -11.36
C ARG A 124 2.10 2.74 -11.37
N LYS A 125 2.02 1.53 -10.81
CA LYS A 125 0.80 0.71 -10.80
C LYS A 125 0.71 -0.10 -9.50
N VAL A 126 -0.51 -0.32 -9.05
CA VAL A 126 -0.82 -1.41 -8.11
C VAL A 126 -1.05 -2.68 -8.93
N PRO A 127 -0.46 -3.83 -8.55
CA PRO A 127 -0.46 -5.02 -9.37
C PRO A 127 -1.81 -5.75 -9.36
N GLN A 128 -2.09 -6.31 -10.52
CA GLN A 128 -3.12 -7.29 -10.80
C GLN A 128 -3.03 -8.50 -9.85
N GLY A 129 -4.05 -8.76 -9.04
CA GLY A 129 -4.08 -9.91 -8.12
C GLY A 129 -3.48 -9.68 -6.74
N LEU A 130 -3.30 -8.41 -6.33
CA LEU A 130 -3.06 -8.05 -4.93
C LEU A 130 -4.16 -8.64 -4.04
N LYS A 131 -3.75 -9.41 -3.01
CA LYS A 131 -4.64 -9.95 -1.99
C LYS A 131 -4.35 -9.30 -0.65
N VAL A 132 -5.37 -8.68 -0.06
CA VAL A 132 -5.30 -8.04 1.25
C VAL A 132 -6.40 -8.58 2.15
N GLY A 133 -6.09 -8.80 3.43
CA GLY A 133 -7.08 -9.32 4.39
C GLY A 133 -7.95 -8.25 5.03
N ARG A 134 -7.57 -6.97 4.93
CA ARG A 134 -8.28 -5.83 5.53
C ARG A 134 -8.27 -4.60 4.61
N ASP A 135 -7.53 -3.55 5.00
CA ASP A 135 -7.55 -2.24 4.36
C ASP A 135 -6.35 -2.01 3.44
N VAL A 136 -6.51 -1.08 2.50
CA VAL A 136 -5.45 -0.53 1.65
C VAL A 136 -5.45 0.99 1.80
N ASP A 137 -4.31 1.56 2.20
CA ASP A 137 -4.10 3.01 2.18
C ASP A 137 -2.91 3.35 1.27
N ILE A 138 -3.17 4.17 0.25
CA ILE A 138 -2.18 4.63 -0.74
C ILE A 138 -2.12 6.15 -0.67
N ALA A 139 -0.95 6.69 -0.41
CA ALA A 139 -0.75 8.12 -0.23
C ALA A 139 0.49 8.63 -0.96
N TYR A 140 0.47 9.85 -1.48
CA TYR A 140 1.68 10.54 -1.96
C TYR A 140 2.48 9.72 -3.00
N CYS A 141 1.80 8.95 -3.85
CA CYS A 141 2.41 8.16 -4.92
C CYS A 141 2.15 8.88 -6.25
N ASP A 142 2.95 9.90 -6.54
CA ASP A 142 2.69 10.82 -7.65
C ASP A 142 2.84 10.20 -9.05
N ALA A 143 3.63 9.13 -9.20
CA ALA A 143 3.77 8.43 -10.48
C ALA A 143 2.70 7.36 -10.71
N LEU A 144 1.82 7.12 -9.72
CA LEU A 144 0.76 6.13 -9.81
C LEU A 144 -0.29 6.64 -10.80
N VAL A 145 -0.44 5.95 -11.93
CA VAL A 145 -1.35 6.39 -13.00
C VAL A 145 -2.68 5.64 -12.97
N ALA A 146 -2.67 4.41 -12.49
CA ALA A 146 -3.87 3.57 -12.38
C ALA A 146 -3.74 2.64 -11.17
N VAL A 147 -4.88 2.42 -10.50
CA VAL A 147 -5.09 1.26 -9.64
C VAL A 147 -5.91 0.28 -10.46
N ASP A 148 -5.20 -0.67 -11.05
CA ASP A 148 -5.72 -1.66 -12.00
C ASP A 148 -6.14 -2.92 -11.23
N MET A 149 -7.21 -3.55 -11.70
CA MET A 149 -7.68 -4.91 -11.44
C MET A 149 -8.60 -5.29 -10.27
N ALA A 150 -9.17 -6.50 -10.45
CA ALA A 150 -9.99 -7.30 -9.55
C ALA A 150 -9.41 -7.39 -8.13
N LEU A 151 -9.66 -6.35 -7.35
CA LEU A 151 -9.29 -6.22 -5.96
C LEU A 151 -10.47 -6.65 -5.11
N ASP A 152 -10.26 -7.65 -4.27
CA ASP A 152 -11.19 -7.96 -3.17
C ASP A 152 -10.56 -7.43 -1.88
N ILE A 153 -11.10 -6.31 -1.40
CA ILE A 153 -10.63 -5.59 -0.23
C ILE A 153 -11.73 -5.74 0.83
N PRO A 154 -11.55 -6.61 1.85
CA PRO A 154 -12.57 -6.84 2.86
C PRO A 154 -12.90 -5.61 3.70
N GLY A 155 -11.96 -4.67 3.83
CA GLY A 155 -12.12 -3.43 4.57
C GLY A 155 -12.20 -2.20 3.65
N ASN A 156 -11.41 -1.18 3.97
CA ASN A 156 -11.42 0.12 3.31
C ASN A 156 -10.35 0.22 2.21
N LEU A 157 -10.66 0.98 1.17
CA LEU A 157 -9.67 1.47 0.19
C LEU A 157 -9.58 2.99 0.30
N SER A 158 -8.42 3.50 0.70
CA SER A 158 -8.11 4.93 0.77
C SER A 158 -6.99 5.25 -0.23
N ILE A 159 -7.25 6.19 -1.14
CA ILE A 159 -6.23 6.72 -2.05
C ILE A 159 -6.23 8.24 -1.93
N LYS A 160 -5.08 8.81 -1.57
CA LYS A 160 -4.94 10.24 -1.34
C LYS A 160 -3.67 10.83 -1.94
N LYS A 161 -3.76 12.04 -2.50
CA LYS A 161 -2.59 12.82 -2.94
C LYS A 161 -1.73 12.06 -3.96
N CYS A 162 -2.37 11.35 -4.88
CA CYS A 162 -1.75 10.67 -6.02
C CYS A 162 -2.04 11.49 -7.27
N ARG A 163 -1.17 12.46 -7.57
CA ARG A 163 -1.50 13.53 -8.52
C ARG A 163 -1.66 13.09 -9.97
N SER A 164 -1.01 12.00 -10.39
CA SER A 164 -1.15 11.44 -11.74
C SER A 164 -2.14 10.29 -11.85
N LEU A 165 -2.86 9.96 -10.77
CA LEU A 165 -3.84 8.88 -10.82
C LEU A 165 -5.02 9.32 -11.70
N GLU A 166 -5.23 8.62 -12.81
CA GLU A 166 -6.26 8.96 -13.79
C GLU A 166 -7.52 8.11 -13.61
N CYS A 167 -7.35 6.86 -13.20
CA CYS A 167 -8.45 5.93 -12.99
C CYS A 167 -8.19 4.99 -11.80
N VAL A 168 -9.28 4.63 -11.14
CA VAL A 168 -9.36 3.44 -10.29
C VAL A 168 -10.23 2.48 -11.09
N GLU A 169 -9.64 1.42 -11.67
CA GLU A 169 -10.30 0.58 -12.69
C GLU A 169 -11.34 -0.40 -12.10
N ALA A 170 -12.01 -1.13 -12.98
CA ALA A 170 -13.21 -1.93 -12.69
C ALA A 170 -12.95 -3.24 -11.91
N GLU A 171 -14.04 -3.78 -11.32
CA GLU A 171 -14.10 -5.04 -10.55
C GLU A 171 -13.49 -5.02 -9.14
N ILE A 172 -13.54 -3.86 -8.47
CA ILE A 172 -13.15 -3.76 -7.07
C ILE A 172 -14.35 -4.14 -6.18
N ASN A 173 -14.17 -5.11 -5.30
CA ASN A 173 -15.08 -5.38 -4.19
C ASN A 173 -14.49 -4.74 -2.94
N ILE A 174 -15.21 -3.79 -2.35
CA ILE A 174 -14.82 -3.10 -1.11
C ILE A 174 -15.86 -3.47 -0.06
N GLY A 175 -15.39 -4.09 1.02
CA GLY A 175 -16.24 -4.54 2.11
C GLY A 175 -16.74 -3.40 3.01
N ASP A 176 -16.00 -2.30 3.05
CA ASP A 176 -16.36 -1.07 3.78
C ASP A 176 -16.33 0.16 2.83
N THR A 177 -15.51 1.17 3.12
CA THR A 177 -15.53 2.48 2.45
C THR A 177 -14.46 2.62 1.37
N LEU A 178 -14.83 3.25 0.25
CA LEU A 178 -13.91 3.82 -0.74
C LEU A 178 -13.70 5.30 -0.45
N ARG A 179 -12.46 5.74 -0.28
CA ARG A 179 -12.10 7.13 -0.03
C ARG A 179 -11.05 7.61 -1.05
N LEU A 180 -11.40 8.64 -1.81
CA LEU A 180 -10.62 9.21 -2.90
C LEU A 180 -10.42 10.71 -2.61
N ILE A 181 -9.20 11.14 -2.28
CA ILE A 181 -8.93 12.48 -1.74
C ILE A 181 -7.77 13.17 -2.45
N ASP A 182 -7.95 14.42 -2.89
CA ASP A 182 -6.89 15.24 -3.50
C ASP A 182 -6.24 14.48 -4.68
N LEU A 183 -7.09 14.14 -5.65
CA LEU A 183 -6.73 13.40 -6.86
C LEU A 183 -7.04 14.27 -8.10
N PRO A 184 -6.20 15.26 -8.41
CA PRO A 184 -6.50 16.28 -9.40
C PRO A 184 -6.61 15.77 -10.84
N SER A 185 -6.07 14.57 -11.14
CA SER A 185 -6.10 13.97 -12.48
C SER A 185 -7.12 12.85 -12.62
N LEU A 186 -7.88 12.54 -11.56
CA LEU A 186 -8.82 11.42 -11.54
C LEU A 186 -10.02 11.73 -12.44
N LYS A 187 -10.16 10.95 -13.51
CA LYS A 187 -11.22 11.10 -14.53
C LYS A 187 -12.35 10.11 -14.30
N GLU A 188 -12.08 8.97 -13.67
CA GLU A 188 -13.05 7.91 -13.43
C GLU A 188 -12.88 7.33 -12.03
N ALA A 189 -13.96 7.30 -11.26
CA ALA A 189 -13.96 6.83 -9.87
C ALA A 189 -14.62 5.45 -9.78
N ALA A 190 -13.81 4.38 -9.94
CA ALA A 190 -14.22 2.99 -9.74
C ALA A 190 -15.48 2.56 -10.52
N PRO A 191 -15.50 2.70 -11.87
CA PRO A 191 -16.63 2.26 -12.66
C PRO A 191 -16.82 0.74 -12.47
N ARG A 192 -18.05 0.29 -12.23
CA ARG A 192 -18.40 -1.14 -12.04
C ARG A 192 -17.84 -1.79 -10.76
N ALA A 193 -17.50 -1.00 -9.75
CA ALA A 193 -17.12 -1.55 -8.44
C ALA A 193 -18.36 -2.00 -7.63
N ARG A 194 -18.15 -2.88 -6.65
CA ARG A 194 -19.12 -3.14 -5.57
C ARG A 194 -18.54 -2.61 -4.27
N ILE A 195 -19.21 -1.64 -3.69
CA ILE A 195 -18.79 -0.98 -2.45
C ILE A 195 -19.91 -1.24 -1.44
N ARG A 196 -19.65 -2.04 -0.41
CA ARG A 196 -20.67 -2.36 0.60
C ARG A 196 -20.95 -1.16 1.52
N GLY A 197 -19.95 -0.36 1.82
CA GLY A 197 -20.08 0.86 2.61
C GLY A 197 -20.18 2.12 1.75
N ASP A 198 -19.59 3.19 2.25
CA ASP A 198 -19.68 4.53 1.63
C ASP A 198 -18.63 4.75 0.53
N MET A 199 -18.92 5.68 -0.37
CA MET A 199 -17.95 6.25 -1.30
C MET A 199 -17.76 7.74 -0.99
N ILE A 200 -16.52 8.13 -0.73
CA ILE A 200 -16.17 9.48 -0.33
C ILE A 200 -15.15 10.03 -1.32
N ILE A 201 -15.49 11.14 -1.96
CA ILE A 201 -14.68 11.84 -2.95
C ILE A 201 -14.48 13.27 -2.46
N GLU A 202 -13.23 13.68 -2.25
CA GLU A 202 -12.90 15.02 -1.76
C GLU A 202 -11.77 15.59 -2.62
N GLU A 203 -11.86 16.86 -3.02
CA GLU A 203 -10.78 17.56 -3.74
C GLU A 203 -10.35 16.86 -5.05
N CYS A 204 -11.32 16.33 -5.82
CA CYS A 204 -11.09 15.64 -7.09
C CYS A 204 -11.68 16.43 -8.28
N PRO A 205 -11.09 17.59 -8.66
CA PRO A 205 -11.69 18.53 -9.61
C PRO A 205 -11.91 17.97 -11.02
N ALA A 206 -11.11 16.99 -11.46
CA ALA A 206 -11.27 16.36 -12.77
C ALA A 206 -12.52 15.45 -12.88
N LEU A 207 -13.15 15.11 -11.76
CA LEU A 207 -14.44 14.40 -11.72
C LEU A 207 -15.64 15.33 -11.89
N ALA A 208 -15.47 16.65 -11.70
CA ALA A 208 -16.57 17.60 -11.76
C ALA A 208 -17.20 17.63 -13.16
N GLY A 209 -18.48 17.29 -13.25
CA GLY A 209 -19.24 17.30 -14.51
C GLY A 209 -19.59 15.93 -15.10
N LEU A 210 -19.23 14.84 -14.43
CA LEU A 210 -19.67 13.50 -14.82
C LEU A 210 -21.03 13.17 -14.18
N ASP A 211 -22.10 13.32 -14.97
CA ASP A 211 -23.46 12.81 -14.70
C ASP A 211 -23.40 11.30 -14.40
N PRO A 212 -24.13 10.79 -13.40
CA PRO A 212 -23.57 9.94 -12.34
C PRO A 212 -22.55 8.93 -12.86
N ILE A 213 -21.28 9.11 -12.45
CA ILE A 213 -20.08 8.25 -12.67
C ILE A 213 -20.31 6.76 -12.30
N LEU A 214 -21.49 6.42 -11.83
CA LEU A 214 -21.89 5.22 -11.10
C LEU A 214 -22.76 4.30 -11.94
N TYR A 215 -22.83 4.47 -13.27
CA TYR A 215 -23.75 3.72 -14.14
C TYR A 215 -23.76 2.20 -13.91
N PHE A 216 -22.76 1.64 -13.22
CA PHE A 216 -22.70 0.22 -12.84
C PHE A 216 -22.08 -0.06 -11.46
N THR A 217 -21.91 0.95 -10.60
CA THR A 217 -21.29 0.75 -9.28
C THR A 217 -22.39 0.39 -8.27
N GLU A 218 -22.31 -0.80 -7.68
CA GLU A 218 -23.22 -1.20 -6.60
C GLU A 218 -22.72 -0.59 -5.30
N ILE A 219 -23.50 0.30 -4.70
CA ILE A 219 -23.13 0.98 -3.45
C ILE A 219 -24.17 0.67 -2.38
N GLY A 220 -23.72 0.07 -1.28
CA GLY A 220 -24.55 -0.24 -0.12
C GLY A 220 -24.72 0.93 0.85
N GLY A 221 -23.78 1.88 0.86
CA GLY A 221 -23.80 3.08 1.69
C GLY A 221 -24.15 4.37 0.95
N GLU A 222 -23.61 5.49 1.44
CA GLU A 222 -23.78 6.82 0.87
C GLU A 222 -22.65 7.19 -0.10
N ILE A 223 -22.92 8.14 -0.98
CA ILE A 223 -21.88 8.80 -1.78
C ILE A 223 -21.80 10.25 -1.36
N ARG A 224 -20.60 10.69 -0.98
CA ARG A 224 -20.30 12.06 -0.60
C ARG A 224 -19.23 12.63 -1.53
N VAL A 225 -19.50 13.81 -2.07
CA VAL A 225 -18.59 14.58 -2.91
C VAL A 225 -18.40 15.94 -2.25
N ASP A 226 -17.17 16.26 -1.85
CA ASP A 226 -16.82 17.50 -1.14
C ASP A 226 -17.80 17.80 0.02
N ASP A 227 -17.94 16.82 0.91
CA ASP A 227 -18.88 16.77 2.05
C ASP A 227 -20.38 16.75 1.72
N ALA A 228 -20.78 17.01 0.46
CA ALA A 228 -22.17 16.95 0.03
C ALA A 228 -22.60 15.51 -0.26
N LYS A 229 -23.68 15.06 0.40
CA LYS A 229 -24.32 13.78 0.05
C LYS A 229 -24.98 13.89 -1.32
N VAL A 230 -24.57 13.03 -2.25
CA VAL A 230 -25.13 12.95 -3.61
C VAL A 230 -25.90 11.65 -3.86
N TRP A 231 -25.69 10.62 -3.02
CA TRP A 231 -26.43 9.36 -3.08
C TRP A 231 -26.66 8.74 -1.68
N PRO A 232 -27.83 8.09 -1.45
CA PRO A 232 -29.05 8.21 -2.24
C PRO A 232 -29.44 9.68 -2.39
N VAL A 233 -30.10 10.03 -3.50
CA VAL A 233 -30.48 11.42 -3.79
C VAL A 233 -31.19 12.01 -2.56
N PRO A 234 -30.67 13.10 -1.96
CA PRO A 234 -31.28 13.68 -0.78
C PRO A 234 -32.75 14.06 -1.05
N GLU A 235 -33.63 13.82 -0.08
CA GLU A 235 -35.01 14.30 -0.18
C GLU A 235 -35.02 15.83 -0.26
N PRO A 236 -35.89 16.44 -1.11
CA PRO A 236 -36.00 17.88 -1.17
C PRO A 236 -36.38 18.43 0.20
N SER A 237 -35.68 19.48 0.65
CA SER A 237 -35.99 20.15 1.90
C SER A 237 -37.45 20.61 1.89
N ALA A 238 -38.23 20.19 2.89
CA ALA A 238 -39.59 20.67 3.06
C ALA A 238 -39.56 22.22 3.12
N PRO A 239 -40.47 22.91 2.42
CA PRO A 239 -40.50 24.37 2.45
C PRO A 239 -40.62 24.85 3.90
N SER A 240 -39.79 25.82 4.28
CA SER A 240 -39.86 26.47 5.58
C SER A 240 -41.28 27.01 5.81
N PRO A 241 -41.85 26.84 7.01
CA PRO A 241 -43.22 27.25 7.33
C PRO A 241 -43.45 28.76 7.20
#